data_AF-A0A9X5XAE1-F1
#
_entry.id   AF-A0A9X5XAE1-F1
#
_cell.length_a   1.000
_cell.length_b   1.000
_cell.length_c   1.000
_cell.angle_alpha   90.00
_cell.angle_beta   90.00
_cell.angle_gamma   90.00
#
_symmetry.space_group_name_H-M   'P 1'
#
loop_
_entity.id
_entity.type
_entity.pdbx_description
1 polymer ?
#
loop_
_entity_poly.entity_id
_entity_poly.type
_entity_poly.pdbx_seq_one_letter_code
_entity_poly.pdbx_strand_id
1 'polypeptide(L)' 'ADVPGSVSRNSPFGVHVGQRMDSRAYFTGAIDEVRVYDRVLSDDELSAPPSREVTRDTVLYLPMDQVRGGH' A
#
# COMPACT_ATOMS: atom_id res chain seq x y z
N ALA A 1 2.28 -18.80 -9.12
CA ALA A 1 2.55 -19.11 -7.71
C ALA A 1 2.21 -17.87 -6.91
N ASP A 2 1.21 -17.96 -6.05
CA ASP A 2 0.85 -16.89 -5.13
C ASP A 2 1.89 -16.92 -4.01
N VAL A 3 2.89 -16.05 -4.10
CA VAL A 3 3.95 -15.95 -3.09
C VAL A 3 3.64 -14.70 -2.29
N PRO A 4 3.09 -14.84 -1.06
CA PRO A 4 2.91 -13.71 -0.18
C PRO A 4 4.26 -13.05 0.09
N GLY A 5 4.30 -11.72 -0.01
CA GLY A 5 5.46 -10.94 0.42
C GLY A 5 5.70 -11.07 1.94
N SER A 6 6.91 -10.74 2.40
CA SER A 6 7.22 -10.68 3.83
C SER A 6 6.84 -9.32 4.41
N VAL A 7 6.31 -9.30 5.63
CA VAL A 7 6.02 -8.09 6.41
C VAL A 7 6.91 -8.06 7.66
N SER A 8 7.66 -6.97 7.84
CA SER A 8 8.45 -6.72 9.04
C SER A 8 7.77 -5.66 9.91
N ARG A 9 7.26 -6.06 11.09
CA ARG A 9 6.46 -5.19 11.97
C ARG A 9 7.30 -4.20 12.79
N ASN A 10 8.62 -4.42 12.88
CA ASN A 10 9.56 -3.61 13.69
C ASN A 10 10.74 -3.10 12.85
N SER A 11 10.51 -2.86 11.55
CA SER A 11 11.54 -2.29 10.70
C SER A 11 11.94 -0.91 11.23
N PRO A 12 13.24 -0.62 11.44
CA PRO A 12 13.69 0.74 11.76
C PRO A 12 13.51 1.68 10.56
N PHE A 13 13.33 1.12 9.37
CA PHE A 13 13.05 1.86 8.15
C PHE A 13 11.54 2.00 7.98
N GLY A 14 11.11 3.21 7.61
CA GLY A 14 9.70 3.52 7.35
C GLY A 14 9.13 2.75 6.15
N VAL A 15 7.83 2.92 5.92
CA VAL A 15 7.15 2.33 4.76
C VAL A 15 7.44 3.19 3.53
N HIS A 16 7.97 2.56 2.48
CA HIS A 16 8.21 3.18 1.18
C HIS A 16 7.28 2.57 0.14
N VAL A 17 6.61 3.44 -0.62
CA VAL A 17 5.77 3.05 -1.77
C VAL A 17 6.46 3.55 -3.04
N GLY A 18 6.52 2.69 -4.07
CA GLY A 18 7.12 3.04 -5.36
C GLY A 18 8.65 3.14 -5.37
N GLN A 19 9.34 2.69 -4.32
CA GLN A 19 10.81 2.62 -4.29
C GLN A 19 11.31 1.51 -3.38
N ARG A 20 12.54 1.06 -3.62
CA ARG A 20 13.25 0.18 -2.68
C ARG A 20 13.76 0.99 -1.48
N MET A 21 13.83 0.33 -0.33
CA MET A 21 14.31 0.92 0.92
C MET A 21 15.74 1.47 0.84
N ASP A 22 16.59 0.90 -0.04
CA ASP A 22 17.96 1.37 -0.28
C ASP A 22 18.05 2.55 -1.28
N SER A 23 16.91 3.07 -1.76
CA SER A 23 16.80 4.12 -2.77
C SER A 23 17.50 3.79 -4.11
N ARG A 24 17.88 2.53 -4.35
CA ARG A 24 18.59 2.12 -5.58
C ARG A 24 17.67 1.79 -6.75
N ALA A 25 16.36 1.70 -6.51
CA ALA A 25 15.39 1.50 -7.57
C ALA A 25 14.07 2.19 -7.24
N TYR A 26 13.49 2.77 -8.28
CA TYR A 26 12.19 3.44 -8.26
C TYR A 26 11.25 2.73 -9.23
N PHE A 27 10.01 2.56 -8.82
CA PHE A 27 8.95 2.12 -9.70
C PHE A 27 8.67 3.22 -10.72
N THR A 28 8.66 2.87 -12.00
CA THR A 28 8.36 3.80 -13.10
C THR A 28 6.98 3.45 -13.66
N GLY A 29 5.96 4.11 -13.13
CA GLY A 29 4.56 3.89 -13.48
C GLY A 29 3.61 4.63 -12.55
N ALA A 30 2.31 4.54 -12.81
CA ALA A 30 1.29 5.07 -11.92
C ALA A 30 1.03 4.09 -10.77
N ILE A 31 0.77 4.64 -9.59
CA ILE A 31 0.33 3.90 -8.40
C ILE A 31 -0.98 4.56 -7.96
N ASP A 32 -1.98 3.75 -7.69
CA ASP A 32 -3.28 4.16 -7.18
C ASP A 32 -3.71 3.27 -6.00
N GLU A 33 -4.77 3.69 -5.29
CA GLU A 33 -5.52 2.87 -4.33
C GLU A 33 -4.68 2.14 -3.26
N VAL A 34 -3.63 2.79 -2.73
CA VAL A 34 -2.72 2.18 -1.73
C VAL A 34 -3.42 2.08 -0.37
N ARG A 35 -3.46 0.88 0.19
CA ARG A 35 -4.14 0.59 1.47
C ARG A 35 -3.28 -0.24 2.42
N VAL A 36 -3.44 0.01 3.71
CA VAL A 36 -2.85 -0.78 4.79
C VAL A 36 -3.94 -1.15 5.78
N TYR A 37 -4.01 -2.42 6.14
CA TYR A 37 -5.01 -2.98 7.06
C TYR A 37 -4.32 -3.57 8.30
N ASP A 38 -4.91 -3.40 9.47
CA ASP A 38 -4.46 -4.06 10.72
C ASP A 38 -5.13 -5.43 10.90
N ARG A 39 -5.33 -6.14 9.80
CA ARG A 39 -5.90 -7.48 9.79
C ARG A 39 -5.53 -8.23 8.53
N VAL A 40 -5.84 -9.51 8.52
CA VAL A 40 -5.80 -10.34 7.32
C VAL A 40 -7.04 -10.05 6.47
N LEU A 41 -6.84 -9.85 5.17
CA LEU A 41 -7.92 -9.76 4.18
C LEU A 41 -8.34 -11.17 3.77
N SER A 42 -9.64 -11.39 3.57
CA SER A 42 -10.13 -12.64 2.96
C SER A 42 -9.92 -12.64 1.44
N ASP A 43 -9.97 -13.82 0.84
CA ASP A 43 -9.87 -13.98 -0.62
C ASP A 43 -11.00 -13.22 -1.36
N ASP A 44 -12.19 -13.15 -0.76
CA ASP A 44 -13.33 -12.41 -1.29
C ASP A 44 -13.06 -10.90 -1.30
N GLU A 45 -12.43 -10.37 -0.24
CA GLU A 45 -12.07 -8.95 -0.14
C GLU A 45 -10.94 -8.57 -1.09
N LEU A 46 -9.98 -9.49 -1.30
CA LEU A 46 -8.91 -9.32 -2.29
C LEU A 46 -9.44 -9.34 -3.73
N SER A 47 -10.49 -10.12 -3.98
CA SER A 47 -11.11 -10.26 -5.30
C SER A 47 -12.18 -9.20 -5.59
N ALA A 48 -12.68 -8.54 -4.55
CA ALA A 48 -13.67 -7.48 -4.67
C ALA A 48 -13.09 -6.26 -5.41
N PRO A 49 -13.91 -5.51 -6.16
CA PRO A 49 -13.47 -4.24 -6.72
C PRO A 49 -13.05 -3.28 -5.60
N PRO A 50 -12.01 -2.46 -5.80
CA PRO A 50 -11.56 -1.51 -4.80
C PRO A 50 -12.71 -0.55 -4.44
N SER A 51 -13.13 -0.57 -3.17
CA SER A 51 -14.20 0.29 -2.63
C SER A 51 -13.60 1.49 -1.91
N ARG A 52 -14.11 2.71 -2.05
CA ARG A 52 -13.59 3.86 -1.28
C ARG A 52 -13.96 3.83 0.21
N GLU A 53 -14.38 2.68 0.73
CA GLU A 53 -14.77 2.50 2.12
C GLU A 53 -13.52 2.41 3.00
N VAL A 54 -13.44 3.29 3.99
CA VAL A 54 -12.45 3.22 5.06
C VAL A 54 -13.13 2.59 6.26
N THR A 55 -12.69 1.38 6.60
CA THR A 55 -13.18 0.65 7.77
C THR A 55 -12.33 0.99 9.00
N ARG A 56 -12.80 0.64 10.20
CA ARG A 56 -12.09 0.88 11.47
C ARG A 56 -10.68 0.25 11.55
N ASP A 57 -10.45 -0.77 10.74
CA ASP A 57 -9.22 -1.54 10.60
C ASP A 57 -8.33 -1.08 9.44
N THR A 58 -8.80 -0.09 8.65
CA THR A 58 -7.97 0.58 7.66
C THR A 58 -7.02 1.53 8.38
N VAL A 59 -5.73 1.21 8.35
CA VAL A 59 -4.66 2.02 8.95
C VAL A 59 -4.31 3.21 8.07
N LEU A 60 -4.28 2.99 6.75
CA LEU A 60 -3.92 3.99 5.77
C LEU A 60 -4.69 3.75 4.47
N TYR A 61 -5.20 4.82 3.88
CA TYR A 61 -5.72 4.82 2.52
C TYR A 61 -5.20 6.04 1.77
N LEU A 62 -4.47 5.80 0.69
CA LEU A 62 -3.95 6.81 -0.23
C LEU A 62 -4.50 6.54 -1.63
N PRO A 63 -5.56 7.23 -2.07
CA PRO A 63 -6.12 7.02 -3.41
C PRO A 63 -5.17 7.45 -4.53
N MET A 64 -4.23 8.37 -4.25
CA MET A 64 -3.30 8.98 -5.22
C MET A 64 -3.99 9.73 -6.39
N ASP A 65 -5.27 10.10 -6.23
CA ASP A 65 -6.07 10.83 -7.22
C ASP A 65 -5.54 12.26 -7.52
N GLN A 66 -4.67 12.80 -6.66
CA GLN A 66 -4.14 14.16 -6.80
C GLN A 66 -2.66 14.21 -6.45
N VAL A 67 -1.86 14.82 -7.33
CA VAL A 67 -0.50 15.23 -7.00
C VAL A 67 -0.55 16.66 -6.51
N ARG A 68 -0.30 16.87 -5.22
CA ARG A 68 0.00 18.22 -4.71
C ARG A 68 1.48 18.46 -4.93
N GLY A 69 1.81 19.33 -5.88
CA GLY A 69 3.18 19.81 -6.07
C GLY A 69 3.71 20.37 -4.75
N GLY A 70 4.86 19.87 -4.30
CA GLY A 70 5.55 20.42 -3.14
C GLY A 70 6.00 21.86 -3.42
N HIS A 71 5.93 22.69 -2.37
CA HIS A 71 6.41 24.07 -2.37
C HIS A 71 7.92 24.18 -2.65
#